data_AF-A0A0K9H9L5-F1
#
_entry.id   AF-A0A0K9H9L5-F1
#
_cell.length_a   1.000
_cell.length_b   1.000
_cell.length_c   1.000
_cell.angle_alpha   90.00
_cell.angle_beta   90.00
_cell.angle_gamma   90.00
#
_symmetry.space_group_name_H-M   'P 1'
#
loop_
_entity.id
_entity.type
_entity.pdbx_description
1 polymer ?
#
loop_
_entity_poly.entity_id
_entity_poly.type
_entity_poly.pdbx_seq_one_letter_code
_entity_poly.pdbx_strand_id
1 'polypeptide(L)'
;MSSYTIPEVSNHNQMNAVLRAFAMSLGVALVGMGVGTVVPPALFLPLAVLEILLLVGAFFLRKRKAVGYTFLYVFTLLSGITTYPIVSYYLMTSGAQVVLGALASTFVVFFAMAAAGTKTKKDLSFLSGLLLTVLLALLTLSIMNFFWPFSSTAMFVYSIIGTVLFSLYVMYDFNQMKRMTITSDMVPLLALNLYLDLVNLFINLLRLIGFLSED
;
A
#
# COMPACT_ATOMS: atom_id res chain seq x y z
N MET A 1 40.14 28.34 -6.09
CA MET A 1 38.84 27.87 -6.57
C MET A 1 38.41 26.74 -5.65
N SER A 2 37.55 27.03 -4.67
CA SER A 2 37.12 26.02 -3.68
C SER A 2 36.22 25.02 -4.40
N SER A 3 36.67 23.77 -4.49
CA SER A 3 35.89 22.66 -5.01
C SER A 3 34.67 22.47 -4.10
N TYR A 4 33.50 22.87 -4.57
CA TYR A 4 32.24 22.60 -3.87
C TYR A 4 31.98 21.09 -3.99
N THR A 5 32.46 20.32 -3.02
CA THR A 5 32.12 18.91 -2.86
C THR A 5 30.64 18.85 -2.52
N ILE A 6 29.82 18.39 -3.47
CA ILE A 6 28.44 18.00 -3.16
C ILE A 6 28.55 16.93 -2.07
N PRO A 7 27.98 17.15 -0.87
CA PRO A 7 28.07 16.17 0.19
C PRO A 7 27.48 14.86 -0.32
N GLU A 8 28.26 13.79 -0.22
CA GLU A 8 27.84 12.44 -0.56
C GLU A 8 26.61 12.13 0.31
N VAL A 9 25.41 12.24 -0.27
CA VAL A 9 24.18 11.91 0.44
C VAL A 9 24.25 10.43 0.77
N SER A 10 24.49 10.10 2.04
CA SER A 10 24.55 8.72 2.51
C SER A 10 23.23 8.02 2.20
N ASN A 11 23.22 7.23 1.12
CA ASN A 11 22.05 6.47 0.65
C ASN A 11 21.47 5.56 1.74
N HIS A 12 22.32 5.08 2.67
CA HIS A 12 21.89 4.24 3.78
C HIS A 12 21.01 5.01 4.77
N ASN A 13 21.34 6.26 5.08
CA ASN A 13 20.57 7.08 6.02
C ASN A 13 19.17 7.40 5.48
N GLN A 14 19.06 7.61 4.16
CA GLN A 14 17.78 7.95 3.52
C GLN A 14 16.87 6.72 3.36
N MET A 15 17.42 5.53 3.08
CA MET A 15 16.65 4.28 3.16
C MET A 15 16.01 4.09 4.54
N ASN A 16 16.80 4.30 5.61
CA ASN A 16 16.29 4.20 6.98
C ASN A 16 15.21 5.26 7.26
N ALA A 17 15.30 6.44 6.67
CA ALA A 17 14.26 7.46 6.75
C ALA A 17 12.96 7.01 6.08
N VAL A 18 13.03 6.38 4.90
CA VAL A 18 11.86 5.78 4.22
C VAL A 18 11.19 4.73 5.12
N LEU A 19 11.97 3.80 5.66
CA LEU A 19 11.43 2.74 6.52
C LEU A 19 10.79 3.28 7.81
N ARG A 20 11.37 4.32 8.41
CA ARG A 20 10.78 5.02 9.57
C ARG A 20 9.49 5.74 9.21
N ALA A 21 9.47 6.46 8.09
CA ALA A 21 8.28 7.16 7.61
C ALA A 21 7.15 6.18 7.29
N PHE A 22 7.46 5.04 6.68
CA PHE A 22 6.56 3.93 6.47
C PHE A 22 6.04 3.35 7.79
N ALA A 23 6.91 3.05 8.75
CA ALA A 23 6.46 2.54 10.06
C ALA A 23 5.54 3.53 10.80
N MET A 24 5.84 4.83 10.74
CA MET A 24 4.97 5.87 11.31
C MET A 24 3.63 5.93 10.58
N SER A 25 3.62 5.78 9.25
CA SER A 25 2.39 5.82 8.47
C SER A 25 1.45 4.65 8.80
N LEU A 26 2.00 3.47 9.13
CA LEU A 26 1.22 2.36 9.71
C LEU A 26 0.60 2.73 11.05
N GLY A 27 1.35 3.36 11.96
CA GLY A 27 0.82 3.84 13.23
C GLY A 27 -0.31 4.86 13.05
N VAL A 28 -0.15 5.79 12.11
CA VAL A 28 -1.19 6.77 11.76
C VAL A 28 -2.43 6.08 11.14
N ALA A 29 -2.24 5.07 10.30
CA ALA A 29 -3.35 4.28 9.75
C ALA A 29 -4.11 3.51 10.83
N LEU A 30 -3.44 2.98 11.86
CA LEU A 30 -4.10 2.36 13.01
C LEU A 30 -4.96 3.37 13.79
N VAL A 31 -4.46 4.60 13.98
CA VAL A 31 -5.27 5.70 14.55
C VAL A 31 -6.48 5.99 13.66
N GLY A 32 -6.28 6.07 12.34
CA GLY A 32 -7.35 6.24 11.37
C GLY A 32 -8.41 5.14 11.46
N MET A 33 -8.00 3.88 11.58
CA MET A 33 -8.92 2.75 11.77
C MET A 33 -9.71 2.88 13.08
N GLY A 34 -9.07 3.32 14.16
CA GLY A 34 -9.73 3.64 15.43
C GLY A 34 -10.79 4.75 15.27
N VAL A 35 -10.46 5.82 14.55
CA VAL A 35 -11.43 6.88 14.18
C VAL A 35 -12.57 6.31 13.34
N GLY A 36 -12.29 5.38 12.43
CA GLY A 36 -13.29 4.70 11.60
C GLY A 36 -14.44 4.07 12.40
N THR A 37 -14.18 3.62 13.64
CA THR A 37 -15.20 3.02 14.52
C THR A 37 -16.34 3.97 14.91
N VAL A 38 -16.09 5.28 14.89
CA VAL A 38 -17.08 6.31 15.24
C VAL A 38 -17.57 7.10 14.02
N VAL A 39 -17.06 6.80 12.82
CA VAL A 39 -17.48 7.46 11.58
C VAL A 39 -18.85 6.90 11.15
N PRO A 40 -19.86 7.77 10.92
CA PRO A 40 -21.16 7.34 10.43
C PRO A 40 -21.05 6.60 9.08
N PRO A 41 -21.80 5.49 8.88
CA PRO A 41 -21.72 4.71 7.65
C PRO A 41 -21.89 5.50 6.35
N ALA A 42 -22.72 6.54 6.37
CA ALA A 42 -22.98 7.42 5.22
C ALA A 42 -21.74 8.18 4.72
N LEU A 43 -20.69 8.33 5.55
CA LEU A 43 -19.48 9.05 5.17
C LEU A 43 -18.42 8.17 4.50
N PHE A 44 -18.49 6.84 4.59
CA PHE A 44 -17.45 5.98 4.02
C PHE A 44 -17.33 6.08 2.50
N LEU A 45 -18.43 6.23 1.77
CA LEU A 45 -18.39 6.38 0.32
C LEU A 45 -17.74 7.72 -0.11
N PRO A 46 -18.15 8.88 0.42
CA PRO A 46 -17.42 10.14 0.20
C PRO A 46 -15.94 10.07 0.56
N LEU A 47 -15.59 9.40 1.66
CA LEU A 47 -14.19 9.24 2.10
C LEU A 47 -13.39 8.34 1.16
N ALA A 48 -13.97 7.23 0.67
CA ALA A 48 -13.34 6.36 -0.31
C ALA A 48 -13.10 7.08 -1.65
N VAL A 49 -14.07 7.89 -2.10
CA VAL A 49 -13.89 8.75 -3.28
C VAL A 49 -12.77 9.76 -3.06
N LEU A 50 -12.71 10.39 -1.88
CA LEU A 50 -11.63 11.30 -1.52
C LEU A 50 -10.26 10.61 -1.53
N GLU A 51 -10.16 9.39 -1.00
CA GLU A 51 -8.92 8.60 -1.01
C GLU A 51 -8.45 8.33 -2.45
N ILE A 52 -9.36 7.92 -3.35
CA ILE A 52 -9.05 7.73 -4.77
C ILE A 52 -8.58 9.05 -5.41
N LEU A 53 -9.24 10.18 -5.11
CA LEU A 53 -8.83 11.50 -5.61
C LEU A 53 -7.43 11.89 -5.11
N LEU A 54 -7.10 11.58 -3.86
CA LEU A 54 -5.76 11.81 -3.31
C LEU A 54 -4.72 10.89 -3.96
N LEU A 55 -5.04 9.62 -4.24
CA LEU A 55 -4.16 8.71 -4.98
C LEU A 55 -3.85 9.22 -6.39
N VAL A 56 -4.89 9.64 -7.11
CA VAL A 56 -4.73 10.27 -8.43
C VAL A 56 -3.93 11.57 -8.30
N GLY A 57 -4.21 12.37 -7.28
CA GLY A 57 -3.44 13.56 -6.93
C GLY A 57 -1.95 13.26 -6.70
N ALA A 58 -1.63 12.22 -5.94
CA ALA A 58 -0.25 11.79 -5.69
C ALA A 58 0.49 11.43 -6.99
N PHE A 59 -0.20 10.79 -7.95
CA PHE A 59 0.35 10.51 -9.27
C PHE A 59 0.72 11.78 -10.05
N PHE A 60 -0.11 12.83 -9.98
CA PHE A 60 0.21 14.13 -10.60
C PHE A 60 1.28 14.90 -9.82
N LEU A 61 1.25 14.87 -8.49
CA LEU A 61 2.20 15.53 -7.60
C LEU A 61 3.61 14.91 -7.67
N ARG A 62 3.72 13.62 -8.05
CA ARG A 62 4.99 12.94 -8.31
C ARG A 62 5.87 13.70 -9.31
N LYS A 63 5.27 14.30 -10.34
CA LYS A 63 6.00 15.11 -11.35
C LYS A 63 6.56 16.42 -10.80
N ARG A 64 6.03 16.90 -9.66
CA ARG A 64 6.42 18.17 -9.02
C ARG A 64 7.24 17.99 -7.74
N LYS A 65 7.65 16.75 -7.40
CA LYS A 65 8.35 16.41 -6.13
C LYS A 65 7.60 16.91 -4.87
N ALA A 66 6.26 16.99 -4.95
CA ALA A 66 5.44 17.71 -3.98
C ALA A 66 4.73 16.79 -2.95
N VAL A 67 5.01 15.48 -2.96
CA VAL A 67 4.47 14.58 -1.93
C VAL A 67 5.31 14.73 -0.66
N GLY A 68 4.87 15.62 0.24
CA GLY A 68 5.50 15.85 1.53
C GLY A 68 4.99 14.90 2.63
N TYR A 69 5.62 14.96 3.81
CA TYR A 69 5.21 14.19 4.99
C TYR A 69 3.75 14.47 5.42
N THR A 70 3.30 15.72 5.30
CA THR A 70 1.89 16.08 5.60
C THR A 70 0.93 15.31 4.71
N PHE A 71 1.21 15.21 3.40
CA PHE A 71 0.37 14.43 2.50
C PHE A 71 0.39 12.95 2.88
N LEU A 72 1.57 12.38 3.14
CA LEU A 72 1.71 10.98 3.55
C LEU A 72 0.82 10.66 4.76
N TYR A 73 0.92 11.44 5.84
CA TYR A 73 0.19 11.12 7.08
C TYR A 73 -1.31 11.44 7.00
N VAL A 74 -1.71 12.50 6.31
CA VAL A 74 -3.14 12.75 6.05
C VAL A 74 -3.73 11.62 5.21
N PHE A 75 -3.00 11.18 4.19
CA PHE A 75 -3.40 10.07 3.34
C PHE A 75 -3.54 8.78 4.15
N THR A 76 -2.53 8.40 4.95
CA THR A 76 -2.60 7.14 5.72
C THR A 76 -3.63 7.18 6.84
N LEU A 77 -3.91 8.35 7.42
CA LEU A 77 -5.01 8.53 8.37
C LEU A 77 -6.35 8.24 7.68
N LEU A 78 -6.59 8.88 6.53
CA LEU A 78 -7.81 8.68 5.74
C LEU A 78 -7.95 7.22 5.30
N SER A 79 -6.86 6.63 4.81
CA SER A 79 -6.80 5.24 4.36
C SER A 79 -7.09 4.26 5.50
N GLY A 80 -6.64 4.55 6.72
CA GLY A 80 -7.03 3.80 7.92
C GLY A 80 -8.53 3.86 8.20
N ILE A 81 -9.13 5.06 8.09
CA ILE A 81 -10.58 5.26 8.26
C ILE A 81 -11.37 4.46 7.22
N THR A 82 -10.98 4.51 5.94
CA THR A 82 -11.68 3.84 4.83
C THR A 82 -11.43 2.33 4.78
N THR A 83 -10.35 1.85 5.39
CA THR A 83 -10.07 0.40 5.54
C THR A 83 -10.92 -0.22 6.65
N TYR A 84 -11.35 0.56 7.66
CA TYR A 84 -12.11 0.06 8.80
C TYR A 84 -13.36 -0.76 8.43
N PRO A 85 -14.25 -0.32 7.51
CA PRO A 85 -15.43 -1.10 7.13
C PRO A 85 -15.10 -2.51 6.61
N ILE A 86 -14.01 -2.66 5.86
CA ILE A 86 -13.57 -3.95 5.32
C ILE A 86 -13.12 -4.86 6.47
N VAL A 87 -12.32 -4.34 7.39
CA VAL A 87 -11.86 -5.09 8.57
C VAL A 87 -13.02 -5.45 9.48
N SER A 88 -13.92 -4.51 9.74
CA SER A 88 -15.12 -4.72 10.57
C SER A 88 -16.02 -5.78 9.97
N TYR A 89 -16.19 -5.81 8.65
CA TYR A 89 -16.96 -6.85 7.96
C TYR A 89 -16.41 -8.24 8.28
N TYR A 90 -15.13 -8.49 8.00
CA TYR A 90 -14.51 -9.80 8.24
C TYR A 90 -14.39 -10.16 9.73
N LEU A 91 -14.23 -9.15 10.60
CA LEU A 91 -14.25 -9.36 12.04
C LEU A 91 -15.62 -9.89 12.52
N MET A 92 -16.71 -9.38 11.93
CA MET A 92 -18.07 -9.78 12.29
C MET A 92 -18.51 -11.09 11.62
N THR A 93 -18.10 -11.34 10.38
CA THR A 93 -18.52 -12.54 9.62
C THR A 93 -17.64 -13.75 9.89
N SER A 94 -16.33 -13.55 10.04
CA SER A 94 -15.33 -14.63 10.07
C SER A 94 -14.49 -14.64 11.36
N GLY A 95 -14.67 -13.65 12.24
CA GLY A 95 -14.03 -13.57 13.55
C GLY A 95 -12.62 -12.99 13.56
N ALA A 96 -12.12 -12.69 14.77
CA ALA A 96 -10.83 -12.02 14.95
C ALA A 96 -9.62 -12.84 14.47
N GLN A 97 -9.73 -14.18 14.48
CA GLN A 97 -8.65 -15.07 14.04
C GLN A 97 -8.33 -14.89 12.55
N VAL A 98 -9.35 -14.65 11.71
CA VAL A 98 -9.18 -14.39 10.27
C VAL A 98 -8.45 -13.07 10.03
N VAL A 99 -8.85 -12.01 10.73
CA VAL A 99 -8.21 -10.69 10.63
C VAL A 99 -6.75 -10.75 11.07
N LEU A 100 -6.47 -11.38 12.22
CA LEU A 100 -5.11 -11.55 12.73
C LEU A 100 -4.27 -12.46 11.84
N GLY A 101 -4.85 -13.54 11.30
CA GLY A 101 -4.21 -14.43 10.34
C GLY A 101 -3.80 -13.68 9.08
N ALA A 102 -4.70 -12.88 8.51
CA ALA A 102 -4.39 -12.04 7.36
C ALA A 102 -3.29 -11.02 7.63
N LEU A 103 -3.32 -10.36 8.79
CA LEU A 103 -2.27 -9.43 9.19
C LEU A 103 -0.91 -10.12 9.33
N ALA A 104 -0.87 -11.29 9.98
CA ALA A 104 0.34 -12.08 10.14
C ALA A 104 0.90 -12.55 8.78
N SER A 105 0.04 -13.10 7.91
CA SER A 105 0.41 -13.48 6.55
C SER A 105 0.94 -12.30 5.74
N THR A 106 0.33 -11.12 5.90
CA THR A 106 0.79 -9.89 5.23
C THR A 106 2.21 -9.55 5.63
N PHE A 107 2.52 -9.54 6.93
CA PHE A 107 3.88 -9.25 7.39
C PHE A 107 4.89 -10.29 6.89
N VAL A 108 4.54 -11.59 6.95
CA VAL A 108 5.41 -12.66 6.45
C VAL A 108 5.73 -12.46 4.96
N VAL A 109 4.69 -12.25 4.14
CA VAL A 109 4.87 -12.04 2.69
C VAL A 109 5.62 -10.75 2.42
N PHE A 110 5.24 -9.64 3.08
CA PHE A 110 5.90 -8.35 2.89
C PHE A 110 7.40 -8.42 3.21
N PHE A 111 7.79 -8.99 4.36
CA PHE A 111 9.20 -9.13 4.71
C PHE A 111 9.95 -10.11 3.80
N ALA A 112 9.31 -11.20 3.37
CA ALA A 112 9.90 -12.13 2.41
C ALA A 112 10.17 -11.45 1.07
N MET A 113 9.20 -10.69 0.54
CA MET A 113 9.34 -9.97 -0.73
C MET A 113 10.30 -8.78 -0.62
N ALA A 114 10.32 -8.05 0.51
CA ALA A 114 11.29 -7.01 0.79
C ALA A 114 12.73 -7.56 0.82
N ALA A 115 12.92 -8.71 1.50
CA ALA A 115 14.20 -9.42 1.51
C ALA A 115 14.59 -9.90 0.11
N ALA A 116 13.64 -10.43 -0.68
CA ALA A 116 13.88 -10.82 -2.06
C ALA A 116 14.29 -9.63 -2.94
N GLY A 117 13.58 -8.50 -2.84
CA GLY A 117 13.85 -7.26 -3.57
C GLY A 117 15.23 -6.69 -3.29
N THR A 118 15.60 -6.61 -2.01
CA THR A 118 16.92 -6.13 -1.57
C THR A 118 18.06 -7.11 -1.93
N LYS A 119 17.83 -8.43 -1.91
CA LYS A 119 18.87 -9.41 -2.27
C LYS A 119 19.04 -9.61 -3.77
N THR A 120 18.00 -9.35 -4.56
CA THR A 120 18.01 -9.58 -6.02
C THR A 120 19.04 -8.67 -6.71
N LYS A 121 19.98 -9.30 -7.42
CA LYS A 121 21.05 -8.61 -8.17
C LYS A 121 20.59 -8.09 -9.53
N LYS A 122 19.52 -8.66 -10.11
CA LYS A 122 18.90 -8.18 -11.34
C LYS A 122 18.12 -6.88 -11.08
N ASP A 123 18.19 -5.96 -12.03
CA ASP A 123 17.35 -4.76 -12.07
C ASP A 123 15.93 -5.16 -12.49
N LEU A 124 14.95 -4.85 -11.65
CA LEU A 124 13.54 -5.18 -11.88
C LEU A 124 12.77 -4.04 -12.56
N SER A 125 13.42 -2.98 -13.02
CA SER A 125 12.81 -1.85 -13.74
C SER A 125 11.92 -2.28 -14.92
N PHE A 126 12.23 -3.41 -15.56
CA PHE A 126 11.43 -3.98 -16.65
C PHE A 126 10.01 -4.40 -16.22
N LEU A 127 9.77 -4.63 -14.92
CA LEU A 127 8.45 -4.96 -14.38
C LEU A 127 7.53 -3.74 -14.26
N SER A 128 8.07 -2.52 -14.28
CA SER A 128 7.29 -1.29 -14.01
C SER A 128 6.05 -1.15 -14.90
N GLY A 129 6.18 -1.41 -16.21
CA GLY A 129 5.06 -1.34 -17.15
C GLY A 129 4.01 -2.44 -16.91
N LEU A 130 4.46 -3.66 -16.59
CA LEU A 130 3.57 -4.78 -16.28
C LEU A 130 2.79 -4.52 -14.99
N LEU A 131 3.49 -4.16 -13.91
CA LEU A 131 2.89 -3.88 -12.61
C LEU A 131 1.86 -2.76 -12.71
N LEU A 132 2.19 -1.66 -13.40
CA LEU A 132 1.26 -0.56 -13.62
C LEU A 132 0.03 -1.00 -14.43
N THR A 133 0.22 -1.80 -15.48
CA THR A 133 -0.89 -2.26 -16.32
C THR A 133 -1.86 -3.14 -15.51
N VAL A 134 -1.34 -4.09 -14.73
CA VAL A 134 -2.17 -4.96 -13.89
C VAL A 134 -2.83 -4.17 -12.76
N LEU A 135 -2.14 -3.19 -12.17
CA LEU A 135 -2.72 -2.28 -11.17
C LEU A 135 -3.91 -1.51 -11.75
N LEU A 136 -3.77 -0.93 -12.95
CA LEU A 136 -4.86 -0.21 -13.62
C LEU A 136 -6.02 -1.14 -13.98
N ALA A 137 -5.75 -2.39 -14.35
CA ALA A 137 -6.78 -3.39 -14.58
C ALA A 137 -7.55 -3.71 -13.30
N LEU A 138 -6.86 -3.97 -12.17
CA LEU A 138 -7.52 -4.19 -10.88
C LEU A 138 -8.31 -2.97 -10.40
N LEU A 139 -7.77 -1.76 -10.59
CA LEU A 139 -8.48 -0.53 -10.26
C LEU A 139 -9.78 -0.40 -11.07
N THR A 140 -9.71 -0.67 -12.38
CA THR A 140 -10.89 -0.65 -13.27
C THR A 140 -11.92 -1.69 -12.82
N LEU A 141 -11.48 -2.91 -12.50
CA LEU A 141 -12.34 -3.97 -11.97
C LEU A 141 -12.98 -3.57 -10.63
N SER A 142 -12.25 -2.88 -9.74
CA SER A 142 -12.80 -2.39 -8.48
C SER A 142 -13.88 -1.33 -8.70
N ILE A 143 -13.73 -0.46 -9.69
CA ILE A 143 -14.76 0.52 -10.07
C ILE A 143 -15.96 -0.19 -10.70
N MET A 144 -15.74 -1.18 -11.56
CA MET A 144 -16.82 -1.97 -12.16
C MET A 144 -17.63 -2.73 -11.10
N ASN A 145 -16.96 -3.32 -10.11
CA ASN A 145 -17.60 -4.03 -9.00
C ASN A 145 -18.55 -3.12 -8.19
N PHE A 146 -18.33 -1.81 -8.18
CA PHE A 146 -19.23 -0.86 -7.52
C PHE A 146 -20.59 -0.73 -8.24
N PHE A 147 -20.59 -0.74 -9.58
CA PHE A 147 -21.82 -0.65 -10.38
C PHE A 147 -22.46 -2.02 -10.66
N TRP A 148 -21.63 -3.05 -10.84
CA TRP A 148 -22.02 -4.43 -11.07
C TRP A 148 -21.26 -5.34 -10.10
N PRO A 149 -21.84 -5.63 -8.92
CA PRO A 149 -21.21 -6.49 -7.93
C PRO A 149 -20.84 -7.86 -8.50
N PHE A 150 -19.58 -8.24 -8.33
CA PHE A 150 -19.04 -9.50 -8.81
C PHE A 150 -19.44 -10.66 -7.89
N SER A 151 -19.44 -11.88 -8.44
CA SER A 151 -19.67 -13.09 -7.65
C SER A 151 -18.54 -13.34 -6.64
N SER A 152 -18.81 -14.11 -5.59
CA SER A 152 -17.81 -14.47 -4.58
C SER A 152 -16.57 -15.13 -5.21
N THR A 153 -16.75 -16.01 -6.19
CA THR A 153 -15.65 -16.63 -6.94
C THR A 153 -14.82 -15.62 -7.73
N ALA A 154 -15.47 -14.64 -8.37
CA ALA A 154 -14.75 -13.58 -9.09
C ALA A 154 -13.96 -12.69 -8.11
N MET A 155 -14.52 -12.38 -6.95
CA MET A 155 -13.83 -11.63 -5.88
C MET A 155 -12.67 -12.41 -5.25
N PHE A 156 -12.79 -13.73 -5.16
CA PHE A 156 -11.71 -14.62 -4.75
C PHE A 156 -10.54 -14.56 -5.75
N VAL A 157 -10.81 -14.75 -7.05
CA VAL A 157 -9.79 -14.65 -8.11
C VAL A 157 -9.15 -13.27 -8.16
N TYR A 158 -9.95 -12.19 -8.04
CA TYR A 158 -9.45 -10.81 -7.93
C TYR A 158 -8.41 -10.68 -6.81
N SER A 159 -8.68 -11.31 -5.67
CA SER A 159 -7.82 -11.20 -4.48
C SER A 159 -6.55 -12.03 -4.60
N ILE A 160 -6.57 -13.15 -5.33
CA ILE A 160 -5.35 -13.90 -5.68
C ILE A 160 -4.45 -13.02 -6.55
N ILE A 161 -5.01 -12.44 -7.62
CA ILE A 161 -4.26 -11.58 -8.54
C ILE A 161 -3.70 -10.36 -7.80
N GLY A 162 -4.53 -9.71 -6.96
CA GLY A 162 -4.10 -8.60 -6.12
C GLY A 162 -2.97 -8.98 -5.16
N THR A 163 -3.09 -10.10 -4.46
CA THR A 163 -2.05 -10.60 -3.54
C THR A 163 -0.71 -10.78 -4.27
N VAL A 164 -0.72 -11.42 -5.43
CA VAL A 164 0.50 -11.60 -6.25
C VAL A 164 1.04 -10.25 -6.72
N LEU A 165 0.17 -9.36 -7.23
CA LEU A 165 0.56 -8.05 -7.72
C LEU A 165 1.27 -7.23 -6.63
N PHE A 166 0.64 -7.07 -5.46
CA PHE A 166 1.21 -6.24 -4.40
C PHE A 166 2.45 -6.90 -3.77
N SER A 167 2.51 -8.23 -3.71
CA SER A 167 3.75 -8.94 -3.35
C SER A 167 4.91 -8.60 -4.32
N LEU A 168 4.63 -8.57 -5.63
CA LEU A 168 5.62 -8.18 -6.63
C LEU A 168 5.97 -6.70 -6.58
N TYR A 169 5.02 -5.81 -6.26
CA TYR A 169 5.31 -4.39 -6.01
C TYR A 169 6.25 -4.21 -4.82
N VAL A 170 6.05 -4.91 -3.69
CA VAL A 170 6.99 -4.85 -2.55
C VAL A 170 8.40 -5.25 -3.00
N MET A 171 8.53 -6.36 -3.73
CA MET A 171 9.82 -6.80 -4.24
C MET A 171 10.45 -5.79 -5.20
N TYR A 172 9.65 -5.21 -6.09
CA TYR A 172 10.06 -4.19 -7.04
C TYR A 172 10.54 -2.92 -6.31
N ASP A 173 9.75 -2.37 -5.39
CA ASP A 173 10.06 -1.13 -4.68
C ASP A 173 11.33 -1.27 -3.85
N PHE A 174 11.53 -2.36 -3.12
CA PHE A 174 12.78 -2.63 -2.40
C PHE A 174 13.98 -2.82 -3.35
N ASN A 175 13.78 -3.40 -4.54
CA ASN A 175 14.83 -3.51 -5.54
C ASN A 175 15.22 -2.12 -6.10
N GLN A 176 14.24 -1.28 -6.40
CA GLN A 176 14.47 0.06 -6.93
C GLN A 176 15.12 0.97 -5.89
N MET A 177 14.62 0.99 -4.65
CA MET A 177 15.18 1.79 -3.55
C MET A 177 16.65 1.44 -3.26
N LYS A 178 17.05 0.17 -3.42
CA LYS A 178 18.45 -0.24 -3.27
C LYS A 178 19.36 0.32 -4.38
N ARG A 179 18.81 0.57 -5.58
CA ARG A 179 19.57 0.93 -6.79
C ARG A 179 19.63 2.43 -7.03
N MET A 180 18.60 3.15 -6.61
CA MET A 180 18.51 4.59 -6.81
C MET A 180 19.19 5.37 -5.69
N THR A 181 19.59 6.61 -5.98
CA THR A 181 19.99 7.56 -4.94
C THR A 181 18.74 8.18 -4.35
N ILE A 182 18.47 7.95 -3.06
CA ILE A 182 17.28 8.45 -2.38
C ILE A 182 17.59 9.85 -1.85
N THR A 183 16.91 10.87 -2.38
CA THR A 183 16.98 12.23 -1.85
C THR A 183 15.86 12.45 -0.82
N SER A 184 16.05 13.41 0.10
CA SER A 184 15.11 13.62 1.23
C SER A 184 13.69 13.98 0.80
N ASP A 185 13.53 14.63 -0.36
CA ASP A 185 12.24 14.96 -0.99
C ASP A 185 11.50 13.71 -1.52
N MET A 186 12.20 12.59 -1.75
CA MET A 186 11.60 11.34 -2.21
C MET A 186 11.07 10.49 -1.06
N VAL A 187 11.55 10.72 0.16
CA VAL A 187 11.25 9.87 1.32
C VAL A 187 9.75 9.66 1.56
N PRO A 188 8.90 10.71 1.56
CA PRO A 188 7.47 10.52 1.82
C PRO A 188 6.76 9.75 0.71
N LEU A 189 7.17 9.95 -0.55
CA LEU A 189 6.60 9.23 -1.69
C LEU A 189 6.97 7.73 -1.66
N LEU A 190 8.23 7.41 -1.36
CA LEU A 190 8.66 6.01 -1.25
C LEU A 190 7.96 5.32 -0.07
N ALA A 191 7.81 6.01 1.06
CA ALA A 191 7.06 5.50 2.21
C ALA A 191 5.57 5.30 1.89
N LEU A 192 4.98 6.20 1.10
CA LEU A 192 3.60 6.07 0.61
C LEU A 192 3.44 4.83 -0.27
N ASN A 193 4.36 4.58 -1.19
CA ASN A 193 4.29 3.37 -2.03
C ASN A 193 4.35 2.09 -1.19
N LEU A 194 5.30 1.98 -0.25
CA LEU A 194 5.39 0.83 0.66
C LEU A 194 4.13 0.66 1.50
N TYR A 195 3.52 1.76 1.95
CA TYR A 195 2.24 1.76 2.66
C TYR A 195 1.13 1.18 1.78
N LEU A 196 1.01 1.67 0.55
CA LEU A 196 0.01 1.20 -0.41
C LEU A 196 0.19 -0.27 -0.74
N ASP A 197 1.42 -0.73 -0.92
CA ASP A 197 1.70 -2.14 -1.16
C ASP A 197 1.27 -3.01 0.02
N LEU A 198 1.60 -2.61 1.25
CA LEU A 198 1.23 -3.36 2.45
C LEU A 198 -0.28 -3.37 2.69
N VAL A 199 -0.97 -2.23 2.62
CA VAL A 199 -2.41 -2.16 2.90
C VAL A 199 -3.22 -2.92 1.86
N ASN A 200 -2.84 -2.84 0.58
CA ASN A 200 -3.53 -3.59 -0.45
C ASN A 200 -3.22 -5.08 -0.37
N LEU A 201 -1.98 -5.47 -0.05
CA LEU A 201 -1.65 -6.88 0.23
C LEU A 201 -2.49 -7.41 1.40
N PHE A 202 -2.64 -6.63 2.47
CA PHE A 202 -3.49 -6.97 3.61
C PHE A 202 -4.96 -7.16 3.23
N ILE A 203 -5.55 -6.21 2.50
CA ILE A 203 -6.97 -6.31 2.09
C ILE A 203 -7.21 -7.54 1.22
N ASN A 204 -6.29 -7.84 0.29
CA ASN A 204 -6.41 -9.01 -0.57
C ASN A 204 -6.25 -10.32 0.21
N LEU A 205 -5.26 -10.43 1.10
CA LEU A 205 -5.09 -11.60 1.96
C LEU A 205 -6.25 -11.78 2.94
N LEU A 206 -6.79 -10.69 3.48
CA LEU A 206 -7.97 -10.70 4.33
C LEU A 206 -9.18 -11.27 3.59
N ARG A 207 -9.40 -10.85 2.34
CA ARG A 207 -10.47 -11.40 1.50
C ARG A 207 -10.26 -12.88 1.18
N LEU A 208 -9.02 -13.30 0.91
CA LEU A 208 -8.71 -14.71 0.64
C LEU A 208 -8.94 -15.61 1.85
N ILE A 209 -8.38 -15.23 3.01
CA ILE A 209 -8.51 -16.04 4.24
C ILE A 209 -9.97 -16.02 4.72
N GLY A 210 -10.66 -14.89 4.60
CA GLY A 210 -12.09 -14.80 4.89
C GLY A 210 -12.90 -15.78 4.05
N PHE A 211 -12.67 -15.82 2.73
CA PHE A 211 -13.32 -16.79 1.83
C PHE A 211 -13.04 -18.25 2.26
N LEU A 212 -11.78 -18.57 2.57
CA LEU A 212 -11.37 -19.92 2.99
C LEU A 212 -11.89 -20.34 4.38
N SER A 213 -12.41 -19.40 5.17
CA SER A 213 -12.97 -19.66 6.50
C SER A 213 -14.48 -19.83 6.52
N GLU A 214 -15.15 -19.47 5.42
CA GLU A 214 -16.60 -19.61 5.26
C GLU A 214 -17.01 -20.99 4.72
N ASP A 215 -16.05 -21.79 4.22
CA ASP A 215 -16.18 -23.19 3.79
C ASP A 215 -15.83 -24.18 4.92
#